data_AF-A0AA97HGA5-F1
#
_entry.id   AF-A0AA97HGA5-F1
#
_cell.length_a   1.000
_cell.length_b   1.000
_cell.length_c   1.000
_cell.angle_alpha   90.00
_cell.angle_beta   90.00
_cell.angle_gamma   90.00
#
_symmetry.space_group_name_H-M   'P 1'
#
loop_
_entity.id
_entity.type
_entity.pdbx_description
1 polymer ?
#
loop_
_entity_poly.entity_id
_entity_poly.type
_entity_poly.pdbx_seq_one_letter_code
_entity_poly.pdbx_strand_id
1 'polypeptide(L)'
;MQRWIWVFVAGFLAVFCFHQVALGLLHAAGVVPFAPFNLAATKPLGVPSVISGAFFGGLWALVMIALLDGIGNSMVWLKAALFGGIVLTLVALLVVFPLKGMGFDMAQLPGRFVIGFILNALWGIGTIVFIRVLPR
;
A
#
# COMPACT_ATOMS: atom_id res chain seq x y z
N MET A 1 6.44 19.92 11.43
CA MET A 1 5.65 18.84 12.08
C MET A 1 4.30 18.62 11.38
N GLN A 2 3.56 19.68 11.06
CA GLN A 2 2.23 19.58 10.41
C GLN A 2 2.23 18.85 9.05
N ARG A 3 3.20 19.12 8.15
CA ARG A 3 3.33 18.42 6.86
C ARG A 3 3.32 16.89 6.98
N TRP A 4 4.07 16.34 7.93
CA TRP A 4 4.20 14.89 8.09
C TRP A 4 2.92 14.23 8.57
N ILE A 5 2.08 14.93 9.34
CA ILE A 5 0.75 14.46 9.71
C ILE A 5 -0.10 14.28 8.44
N TRP A 6 -0.08 15.27 7.54
CA TRP A 6 -0.83 15.17 6.28
C TRP A 6 -0.28 14.12 5.32
N VAL A 7 1.03 13.90 5.30
CA VAL A 7 1.63 12.78 4.55
C VAL A 7 1.17 11.43 5.10
N PHE A 8 1.15 11.26 6.42
CA PHE A 8 0.62 10.05 7.04
C PHE A 8 -0.87 9.85 6.70
N VAL A 9 -1.69 10.89 6.85
CA VAL A 9 -3.12 10.86 6.51
C VAL A 9 -3.32 10.53 5.03
N ALA A 10 -2.51 11.08 4.13
CA ALA A 10 -2.57 10.77 2.71
C ALA A 10 -2.32 9.28 2.42
N GLY A 11 -1.27 8.70 3.02
CA GLY A 11 -0.98 7.27 2.88
C GLY A 11 -2.04 6.37 3.48
N PHE A 12 -2.60 6.79 4.61
CA PHE A 12 -3.69 6.09 5.29
C PHE A 12 -4.96 6.05 4.43
N LEU A 13 -5.40 7.20 3.93
CA LEU A 13 -6.59 7.32 3.08
C LEU A 13 -6.39 6.63 1.73
N ALA A 14 -5.18 6.65 1.17
CA ALA A 14 -4.86 5.97 -0.07
C ALA A 14 -5.10 4.45 0.00
N VAL A 15 -4.99 3.84 1.19
CA VAL A 15 -5.35 2.43 1.36
C VAL A 15 -6.84 2.21 1.10
N PHE A 16 -7.73 3.02 1.68
CA PHE A 16 -9.17 2.85 1.49
C PHE A 16 -9.61 3.20 0.07
N CYS A 17 -9.14 4.33 -0.46
CA CYS A 17 -9.66 4.91 -1.70
C CYS A 17 -9.02 4.34 -2.97
N PHE A 18 -7.81 3.77 -2.89
CA PHE A 18 -7.10 3.27 -4.06
C PHE A 18 -6.75 1.78 -3.92
N HIS A 19 -6.04 1.40 -2.86
CA HIS A 19 -5.61 0.00 -2.70
C HIS A 19 -6.80 -0.95 -2.52
N GLN A 20 -7.71 -0.66 -1.59
CA GLN A 20 -8.86 -1.53 -1.30
C GLN A 20 -9.89 -1.50 -2.44
N VAL A 21 -10.03 -0.37 -3.14
CA VAL A 21 -10.86 -0.29 -4.35
C VAL A 21 -10.28 -1.17 -5.46
N ALA A 22 -8.97 -1.09 -5.70
CA ALA A 22 -8.29 -1.96 -6.67
C ALA A 22 -8.44 -3.45 -6.31
N LEU A 23 -8.30 -3.77 -5.02
CA LEU A 23 -8.54 -5.11 -4.52
C LEU A 23 -9.99 -5.55 -4.76
N GLY A 24 -10.96 -4.66 -4.54
CA GLY A 24 -12.37 -4.92 -4.82
C GLY A 24 -12.63 -5.23 -6.30
N LEU A 25 -11.99 -4.49 -7.21
CA LEU A 25 -12.09 -4.74 -8.65
C LEU A 25 -11.49 -6.11 -9.03
N LEU A 26 -10.31 -6.46 -8.50
CA LEU A 26 -9.69 -7.76 -8.74
C LEU A 26 -10.53 -8.91 -8.17
N HIS A 27 -11.12 -8.73 -6.98
CA HIS A 27 -11.99 -9.71 -6.36
C HIS A 27 -13.28 -9.91 -7.17
N ALA A 28 -13.94 -8.81 -7.58
CA ALA A 28 -15.14 -8.86 -8.41
C ALA A 28 -14.89 -9.53 -9.78
N ALA A 29 -13.67 -9.40 -10.32
CA ALA A 29 -13.24 -10.07 -11.54
C ALA A 29 -12.82 -11.54 -11.33
N GLY A 30 -12.87 -12.07 -10.11
CA GLY A 30 -12.46 -13.45 -9.79
C GLY A 30 -10.95 -13.70 -9.80
N VAL A 31 -10.13 -12.65 -9.86
CA VAL A 31 -8.65 -12.75 -9.90
C VAL A 31 -8.09 -13.14 -8.53
N VAL A 32 -8.73 -12.68 -7.45
CA VAL A 32 -8.32 -13.00 -6.07
C VAL A 32 -9.50 -13.49 -5.24
N PRO A 33 -9.30 -14.50 -4.37
CA PRO A 33 -10.37 -15.09 -3.58
C PRO A 33 -10.73 -14.25 -2.34
N PHE A 34 -9.92 -13.26 -1.96
CA PHE A 34 -10.10 -12.47 -0.75
C PHE A 34 -10.79 -11.14 -1.03
N ALA A 35 -11.83 -10.85 -0.24
CA ALA A 35 -12.61 -9.62 -0.34
C ALA A 35 -11.83 -8.39 0.19
N PRO A 36 -12.10 -7.18 -0.35
CA PRO A 36 -11.54 -5.94 0.18
C PRO A 36 -12.16 -5.58 1.53
N PHE A 37 -11.57 -4.58 2.21
CA PHE A 37 -12.05 -4.02 3.48
C PHE A 37 -12.20 -5.06 4.60
N ASN A 38 -11.29 -6.03 4.65
CA ASN A 38 -11.34 -7.11 5.63
C ASN A 38 -11.26 -6.59 7.08
N LEU A 39 -12.30 -6.87 7.87
CA LEU A 39 -12.43 -6.48 9.27
C LEU A 39 -11.91 -7.53 10.27
N ALA A 40 -11.36 -8.65 9.78
CA ALA A 40 -10.77 -9.67 10.64
C ALA A 40 -9.71 -9.06 11.57
N ALA A 41 -9.76 -9.46 12.85
CA ALA A 41 -8.85 -8.98 13.87
C ALA A 41 -7.42 -9.45 13.60
N THR A 42 -6.47 -8.53 13.63
CA THR A 42 -5.04 -8.84 13.56
C THR A 42 -4.51 -9.29 14.92
N LYS A 43 -3.44 -10.09 14.93
CA LYS A 43 -2.70 -10.40 16.16
C LYS A 43 -1.50 -9.46 16.30
N PRO A 44 -1.08 -9.08 17.53
CA PRO A 44 -1.68 -9.45 18.82
C PRO A 44 -2.78 -8.49 19.31
N LEU A 45 -2.90 -7.30 18.71
CA LEU A 45 -3.70 -6.19 19.25
C LEU A 45 -5.20 -6.24 18.92
N GLY A 46 -5.64 -7.17 18.07
CA GLY A 46 -7.06 -7.33 17.72
C GLY A 46 -7.62 -6.29 16.76
N VAL A 47 -6.79 -5.38 16.24
CA VAL A 47 -7.25 -4.28 15.36
C VAL A 47 -7.71 -4.84 14.00
N PRO A 48 -8.82 -4.35 13.40
CA PRO A 48 -9.26 -4.81 12.09
C PRO A 48 -8.17 -4.68 11.02
N SER A 49 -8.02 -5.71 10.19
CA SER A 49 -6.88 -5.82 9.27
C SER A 49 -6.77 -4.68 8.26
N VAL A 50 -7.91 -4.15 7.79
CA VAL A 50 -7.94 -2.97 6.90
C VAL A 50 -7.42 -1.71 7.60
N ILE A 51 -7.73 -1.52 8.89
CA ILE A 51 -7.26 -0.38 9.67
C ILE A 51 -5.76 -0.50 9.94
N SER A 52 -5.30 -1.70 10.32
CA SER A 52 -3.88 -1.98 10.49
C SER A 52 -3.10 -1.75 9.19
N GLY A 53 -3.62 -2.24 8.06
CA GLY A 53 -3.05 -2.00 6.74
C GLY A 53 -2.98 -0.52 6.38
N ALA A 54 -4.05 0.24 6.65
CA ALA A 54 -4.08 1.68 6.43
C ALA A 54 -3.06 2.44 7.31
N PHE A 55 -2.90 2.04 8.57
CA PHE A 55 -1.88 2.60 9.46
C PHE A 55 -0.46 2.41 8.88
N PHE A 56 -0.12 1.19 8.45
CA PHE A 56 1.17 0.94 7.78
C PHE A 56 1.27 1.67 6.45
N GLY A 57 0.18 1.83 5.71
CA GLY A 57 0.11 2.70 4.53
C GLY A 57 0.53 4.14 4.86
N GLY A 58 0.02 4.72 5.95
CA GLY A 58 0.46 6.02 6.44
C GLY A 58 1.96 6.08 6.75
N LEU A 59 2.51 5.06 7.42
CA LEU A 59 3.95 5.00 7.72
C LEU A 59 4.80 4.91 6.44
N TRP A 60 4.39 4.08 5.47
CA TRP A 60 5.11 3.96 4.20
C TRP A 60 5.01 5.21 3.34
N ALA A 61 3.95 6.02 3.48
CA ALA A 61 3.89 7.33 2.83
C ALA A 61 4.93 8.29 3.40
N LEU A 62 5.19 8.27 4.72
CA LEU A 62 6.27 9.06 5.32
C LEU A 62 7.62 8.71 4.70
N VAL A 63 7.91 7.41 4.61
CA VAL A 63 9.15 6.89 4.01
C VAL A 63 9.24 7.29 2.53
N MET A 64 8.16 7.08 1.78
CA MET A 64 8.11 7.42 0.35
C MET A 64 8.41 8.91 0.14
N ILE A 65 7.71 9.80 0.83
CA ILE A 65 7.87 11.25 0.63
C ILE A 65 9.24 11.75 1.09
N ALA A 66 9.78 11.21 2.19
CA ALA A 66 11.15 11.53 2.59
C ALA A 66 12.17 11.18 1.50
N LEU A 67 12.00 10.05 0.82
CA LEU A 67 12.86 9.66 -0.30
C LEU A 67 12.62 10.52 -1.55
N LEU A 68 11.36 10.79 -1.90
CA LEU A 68 11.02 11.59 -3.08
C LEU A 68 11.50 13.04 -2.96
N ASP A 69 11.46 13.63 -1.76
CA ASP A 69 11.98 14.97 -1.49
C ASP A 69 13.49 15.07 -1.82
N GLY A 70 14.26 14.01 -1.60
CA GLY A 70 15.70 13.97 -1.87
C GLY A 70 16.09 13.84 -3.34
N ILE A 71 15.18 13.32 -4.20
CA ILE A 71 15.45 13.04 -5.63
C ILE A 71 14.69 13.98 -6.58
N GLY A 72 14.00 14.97 -6.04
CA GLY A 72 13.25 15.99 -6.77
C GLY A 72 11.90 15.53 -7.33
N ASN A 73 11.09 16.53 -7.73
CA ASN A 73 9.67 16.35 -8.07
C ASN A 73 9.38 15.89 -9.51
N SER A 74 10.41 15.73 -10.35
CA SER A 74 10.22 15.21 -11.71
C SER A 74 9.64 13.80 -11.66
N MET A 75 8.65 13.52 -12.51
CA MET A 75 8.01 12.19 -12.62
C MET A 75 7.46 11.66 -11.28
N VAL A 76 7.05 12.53 -10.34
CA VAL A 76 6.61 12.13 -8.99
C VAL A 76 5.53 11.04 -9.01
N TRP A 77 4.61 11.08 -9.97
CA TRP A 77 3.57 10.06 -10.16
C TRP A 77 4.15 8.68 -10.46
N LEU A 78 5.10 8.60 -11.40
CA LEU A 78 5.78 7.35 -11.75
C LEU A 78 6.64 6.86 -10.59
N LYS A 79 7.40 7.75 -9.95
CA LYS A 79 8.24 7.40 -8.79
C LYS A 79 7.41 6.84 -7.64
N ALA A 80 6.26 7.44 -7.33
CA ALA A 80 5.35 6.93 -6.29
C ALA A 80 4.71 5.60 -6.69
N ALA A 81 4.29 5.44 -7.94
CA ALA A 81 3.77 4.17 -8.46
C ALA A 81 4.81 3.05 -8.38
N LEU A 82 6.07 3.33 -8.74
CA LEU A 82 7.16 2.36 -8.67
C LEU A 82 7.59 2.07 -7.22
N PHE A 83 7.61 3.08 -6.35
CA PHE A 83 7.88 2.87 -4.93
C PHE A 83 6.84 1.93 -4.32
N GLY A 84 5.56 2.22 -4.49
CA GLY A 84 4.50 1.31 -4.06
C GLY A 84 4.62 -0.05 -4.75
N GLY A 85 4.52 -0.07 -6.07
CA GLY A 85 4.43 -1.29 -6.87
C GLY A 85 5.61 -2.24 -6.71
N ILE A 86 6.83 -1.73 -6.53
CA ILE A 86 8.04 -2.54 -6.38
C ILE A 86 8.42 -2.66 -4.91
N VAL A 87 8.73 -1.55 -4.24
CA VAL A 87 9.34 -1.58 -2.90
C VAL A 87 8.36 -2.19 -1.89
N LEU A 88 7.10 -1.73 -1.85
CA LEU A 88 6.13 -2.29 -0.90
C LEU A 88 5.74 -3.73 -1.23
N THR A 89 5.66 -4.08 -2.51
CA THR A 89 5.41 -5.47 -2.92
C THR A 89 6.54 -6.39 -2.48
N LEU A 90 7.81 -5.97 -2.63
CA LEU A 90 8.95 -6.73 -2.14
C LEU A 90 8.93 -6.85 -0.62
N VAL A 91 8.63 -5.78 0.11
CA VAL A 91 8.45 -5.85 1.57
C VAL A 91 7.33 -6.83 1.94
N ALA A 92 6.21 -6.81 1.22
CA ALA A 92 5.10 -7.72 1.47
C ALA A 92 5.54 -9.19 1.28
N LEU A 93 6.22 -9.49 0.16
CA LEU A 93 6.66 -10.84 -0.19
C LEU A 93 7.79 -11.35 0.70
N LEU A 94 8.77 -10.51 1.02
CA LEU A 94 10.00 -10.92 1.70
C LEU A 94 9.95 -10.77 3.22
N VAL A 95 9.04 -9.93 3.74
CA VAL A 95 8.94 -9.66 5.18
C VAL A 95 7.57 -10.04 5.70
N VAL A 96 6.50 -9.43 5.17
CA VAL A 96 5.16 -9.58 5.75
C VAL A 96 4.63 -11.01 5.60
N PHE A 97 4.82 -11.63 4.44
CA PHE A 97 4.33 -12.97 4.16
C PHE A 97 5.02 -14.03 5.03
N PRO A 98 6.37 -14.05 5.12
CA PRO A 98 7.08 -14.89 6.07
C PRO A 98 6.65 -14.69 7.53
N LEU A 99 6.49 -13.44 7.98
CA LEU A 99 6.03 -13.14 9.34
C LEU A 99 4.61 -13.65 9.63
N LYS A 100 3.77 -13.79 8.59
CA LYS A 100 2.44 -14.38 8.69
C LYS A 100 2.43 -15.91 8.57
N GLY A 101 3.60 -16.54 8.48
CA GLY A 101 3.72 -17.99 8.25
C GLY A 101 3.20 -18.43 6.89
N MET A 102 3.07 -17.52 5.91
CA MET A 102 2.67 -17.89 4.56
C MET A 102 3.85 -18.54 3.84
N GLY A 103 3.61 -19.73 3.29
CA GLY A 103 4.61 -20.46 2.52
C GLY A 103 5.13 -19.67 1.32
N PHE A 104 6.43 -19.86 1.04
CA PHE A 104 7.11 -19.31 -0.12
C PHE A 104 7.00 -20.30 -1.29
N ASP A 105 5.92 -20.18 -2.07
CA ASP A 105 5.70 -20.98 -3.28
C ASP A 105 6.19 -20.20 -4.51
N MET A 106 7.25 -20.70 -5.13
CA MET A 106 7.86 -20.11 -6.33
C MET A 106 6.90 -20.07 -7.52
N ALA A 107 5.96 -21.01 -7.63
CA ALA A 107 4.98 -21.02 -8.72
C ALA A 107 3.95 -19.88 -8.57
N GLN A 108 3.63 -19.49 -7.33
CA GLN A 108 2.68 -18.41 -7.05
C GLN A 108 3.33 -17.03 -7.04
N LEU A 109 4.66 -16.95 -6.97
CA LEU A 109 5.40 -15.71 -6.80
C LEU A 109 5.15 -14.69 -7.93
N PRO A 110 5.11 -15.06 -9.23
CA PRO A 110 4.80 -14.12 -10.30
C PRO A 110 3.40 -13.50 -10.15
N GLY A 111 2.39 -14.31 -9.86
CA GLY A 111 1.01 -13.85 -9.67
C GLY A 111 0.89 -12.93 -8.44
N ARG A 112 1.49 -13.34 -7.31
CA ARG A 112 1.53 -12.53 -6.08
C ARG A 112 2.24 -11.19 -6.29
N PHE A 113 3.32 -11.18 -7.08
CA PHE A 113 4.03 -9.95 -7.42
C PHE A 113 3.16 -9.03 -8.29
N VAL A 114 2.53 -9.53 -9.35
CA VAL A 114 1.68 -8.71 -10.23
C VAL A 114 0.51 -8.11 -9.45
N ILE A 115 -0.16 -8.91 -8.63
CA ILE A 115 -1.28 -8.44 -7.79
C ILE A 115 -0.76 -7.39 -6.80
N GLY A 116 0.31 -7.69 -6.06
CA GLY A 116 0.92 -6.74 -5.12
C GLY A 116 1.35 -5.45 -5.80
N PHE A 117 1.95 -5.54 -6.99
CA PHE A 117 2.38 -4.40 -7.78
C PHE A 117 1.21 -3.48 -8.11
N ILE A 118 0.11 -4.03 -8.64
CA ILE A 118 -1.08 -3.24 -9.00
C ILE A 118 -1.62 -2.51 -7.78
N LEU A 119 -1.82 -3.23 -6.67
CA LEU A 119 -2.41 -2.70 -5.46
C LEU A 119 -1.54 -1.59 -4.84
N ASN A 120 -0.23 -1.85 -4.72
CA ASN A 120 0.69 -0.91 -4.10
C ASN A 120 1.04 0.27 -5.03
N ALA A 121 1.09 0.08 -6.35
CA ALA A 121 1.30 1.19 -7.30
C ALA A 121 0.13 2.18 -7.25
N LEU A 122 -1.11 1.68 -7.22
CA LEU A 122 -2.31 2.51 -7.07
C LEU A 122 -2.35 3.23 -5.72
N TRP A 123 -1.91 2.56 -4.65
CA TRP A 123 -1.71 3.22 -3.36
C TRP A 123 -0.69 4.37 -3.44
N GLY A 124 0.44 4.18 -4.12
CA GLY A 124 1.47 5.20 -4.28
C GLY A 124 0.94 6.43 -5.04
N ILE A 125 0.23 6.19 -6.15
CA ILE A 125 -0.47 7.25 -6.91
C ILE A 125 -1.50 7.95 -6.02
N GLY A 126 -2.34 7.20 -5.31
CA GLY A 126 -3.37 7.75 -4.44
C GLY A 126 -2.82 8.61 -3.31
N THR A 127 -1.68 8.21 -2.74
CA THR A 127 -0.97 9.01 -1.72
C THR A 127 -0.58 10.38 -2.28
N ILE A 128 -0.07 10.40 -3.52
CA ILE A 128 0.28 11.65 -4.21
C ILE A 128 -0.96 12.49 -4.57
N VAL A 129 -2.10 11.88 -4.91
CA VAL A 129 -3.37 12.59 -5.07
C VAL A 129 -3.73 13.32 -3.78
N PHE A 130 -3.74 12.61 -2.65
CA PHE A 130 -4.09 13.19 -1.35
C PHE A 130 -3.12 14.28 -0.92
N ILE A 131 -1.81 14.11 -1.10
CA ILE A 131 -0.81 15.15 -0.78
C ILE A 131 -1.04 16.45 -1.56
N ARG A 132 -1.59 16.36 -2.78
CA ARG A 132 -1.86 17.56 -3.59
C ARG A 132 -3.13 18.31 -3.18
N VAL A 133 -4.07 17.65 -2.49
CA VAL A 133 -5.35 18.26 -2.09
C VAL A 133 -5.44 18.54 -0.59
N LEU A 134 -4.67 17.84 0.24
CA LEU A 134 -4.59 18.09 1.68
C LEU A 134 -3.76 19.34 1.98
N PRO A 135 -3.99 19.98 3.15
CA PRO A 135 -3.19 21.11 3.58
C PRO A 135 -1.69 20.79 3.64
N ARG A 136 -0.85 21.79 3.40
CA ARG A 136 0.62 21.68 3.45
C ARG A 136 1.16 21.86 4.85
#